data_AF-A0A246JNB3-F1
#
_entry.id   AF-A0A246JNB3-F1
#
_cell.length_a   1.000
_cell.length_b   1.000
_cell.length_c   1.000
_cell.angle_alpha   90.00
_cell.angle_beta   90.00
_cell.angle_gamma   90.00
#
_symmetry.space_group_name_H-M   'P 1'
#
loop_
_entity.id
_entity.type
_entity.pdbx_description
1 polymer ?
#
loop_
_entity_poly.entity_id
_entity_poly.type
_entity_poly.pdbx_seq_one_letter_code
_entity_poly.pdbx_strand_id
1 'polypeptide(L)'
;MSRQRRRSRRQIKLPSVNITGKGLGLASIATLMGLASFAAAASNIGIPLSAFRWAAPFGYPEMKMIDKHDAAIMAKAPSVANAMKHVETRRALLVLAPLSSSLMRSIGLGLNAAGNKQAADRAMVAAGRLSRRDGLTQTWLANSALRKSQTTAGLKHFDIFLRTYKPSETAAVINQLVAVLSYPDARKELVRYVDPANPWYARFMGAAVARAPSSAHVAELLLGAKKVPDGEFLRGHYALLFERLIREKAYTQAIRLYPRLPGAKAEVLRTVAVTPETLSVGYNPAIWAFSDHSDQGGSPLESKNGGALEFYAIPDTIGVAGQKLIEFPNHAMPQTLYWSIAERTVNGGSSAQWKLRCLTSETETTVQTVNLLAAKTGTLMRLAVPAGCRLAVLEMHMTGGIGRDPARIVVDRLALAGATPAAAIARPAE
;
A
#
# COMPACT_ATOMS: atom_id res chain seq x y z
N MET A 1 -27.31 68.22 33.31
CA MET A 1 -25.98 67.97 33.90
C MET A 1 -25.46 66.61 33.42
N SER A 2 -24.51 66.65 32.49
CA SER A 2 -24.01 65.51 31.71
C SER A 2 -22.76 64.88 32.33
N ARG A 3 -22.76 63.55 32.53
CA ARG A 3 -21.54 62.75 32.72
C ARG A 3 -21.61 61.53 31.81
N GLN A 4 -21.01 61.64 30.63
CA GLN A 4 -20.89 60.58 29.64
C GLN A 4 -19.56 59.85 29.82
N ARG A 5 -19.63 58.58 30.22
CA ARG A 5 -18.46 57.70 30.44
C ARG A 5 -17.80 57.35 29.09
N ARG A 6 -16.50 57.67 28.98
CA ARG A 6 -15.61 57.22 27.90
C ARG A 6 -15.44 55.69 27.93
N ARG A 7 -15.85 55.00 26.86
CA ARG A 7 -15.44 53.62 26.55
C ARG A 7 -14.13 53.65 25.75
N SER A 8 -13.08 53.07 26.34
CA SER A 8 -11.80 52.79 25.69
C SER A 8 -11.98 51.65 24.68
N ARG A 9 -11.79 51.94 23.38
CA ARG A 9 -11.58 50.95 22.33
C ARG A 9 -10.08 50.67 22.24
N ARG A 10 -9.63 49.53 22.78
CA ARG A 10 -8.29 48.97 22.45
C ARG A 10 -8.33 48.45 21.01
N GLN A 11 -7.66 49.14 20.10
CA GLN A 11 -7.29 48.61 18.79
C GLN A 11 -6.21 47.55 19.00
N ILE A 12 -6.53 46.29 18.71
CA ILE A 12 -5.53 45.23 18.55
C ILE A 12 -4.94 45.41 17.16
N LYS A 13 -3.67 45.85 17.07
CA LYS A 13 -2.90 45.84 15.83
C LYS A 13 -2.53 44.39 15.52
N LEU A 14 -3.06 43.85 14.43
CA LEU A 14 -2.54 42.64 13.81
C LEU A 14 -1.18 42.95 13.16
N PRO A 15 -0.17 42.08 13.29
CA PRO A 15 1.13 42.31 12.65
C PRO A 15 0.99 42.22 11.13
N SER A 16 1.44 43.28 10.45
CA SER A 16 1.61 43.30 9.00
C SER A 16 2.78 42.38 8.62
N VAL A 17 2.46 41.25 8.00
CA VAL A 17 3.47 40.36 7.40
C VAL A 17 3.93 40.99 6.09
N ASN A 18 5.12 41.59 6.10
CA ASN A 18 5.81 42.00 4.88
C ASN A 18 6.39 40.75 4.20
N ILE A 19 5.74 40.31 3.12
CA ILE A 19 6.25 39.26 2.25
C ILE A 19 7.34 39.87 1.36
N THR A 20 8.58 39.87 1.84
CA THR A 20 9.76 40.15 1.03
C THR A 20 9.98 39.03 0.01
N GLY A 21 10.21 39.40 -1.25
CA GLY A 21 10.29 38.56 -2.45
C GLY A 21 11.43 37.52 -2.53
N LYS A 22 11.65 36.73 -1.48
CA LYS A 22 12.54 35.55 -1.49
C LYS A 22 11.77 34.22 -1.38
N GLY A 23 10.43 34.25 -1.33
CA GLY A 23 9.58 33.05 -1.24
C GLY A 23 9.18 32.41 -2.58
N LEU A 24 9.26 33.14 -3.70
CA LEU A 24 8.86 32.60 -5.02
C LEU A 24 9.94 31.73 -5.70
N GLY A 25 11.19 31.75 -5.19
CA GLY A 25 12.28 30.94 -5.75
C GLY A 25 12.20 29.46 -5.41
N LEU A 26 11.68 29.11 -4.22
CA LEU A 26 11.71 27.72 -3.73
C LEU A 26 10.55 26.86 -4.25
N ALA A 27 9.38 27.45 -4.48
CA ALA A 27 8.28 26.74 -5.15
C ALA A 27 8.63 26.44 -6.62
N SER A 28 9.24 27.40 -7.31
CA SER A 28 9.64 27.27 -8.72
C SER A 28 10.74 26.23 -8.93
N ILE A 29 11.70 26.10 -8.00
CA ILE A 29 12.77 25.08 -8.08
C ILE A 29 12.24 23.67 -7.79
N ALA A 30 11.30 23.51 -6.86
CA ALA A 30 10.67 22.21 -6.60
C ALA A 30 9.78 21.75 -7.78
N THR A 31 9.05 22.66 -8.42
CA THR A 31 8.25 22.36 -9.62
C THR A 31 9.13 22.16 -10.86
N LEU A 32 10.26 22.87 -11.00
CA LEU A 32 11.23 22.65 -12.08
C LEU A 32 12.05 21.35 -11.91
N MET A 33 12.34 20.90 -10.69
CA MET A 33 12.91 19.56 -10.45
C MET A 33 11.88 18.45 -10.69
N GLY A 34 10.61 18.68 -10.34
CA GLY A 34 9.50 17.78 -10.69
C GLY A 34 9.25 17.70 -12.20
N LEU A 35 9.28 18.84 -12.90
CA LEU A 35 9.14 18.95 -14.35
C LEU A 35 10.38 18.46 -15.10
N ALA A 36 11.60 18.60 -14.59
CA ALA A 36 12.80 18.00 -15.20
C ALA A 36 12.83 16.47 -15.02
N SER A 37 12.36 15.96 -13.87
CA SER A 37 12.20 14.51 -13.63
C SER A 37 11.08 13.91 -14.49
N PHE A 38 10.03 14.69 -14.79
CA PHE A 38 8.91 14.29 -15.65
C PHE A 38 9.18 14.53 -17.14
N ALA A 39 9.94 15.55 -17.53
CA ALA A 39 10.32 15.84 -18.91
C ALA A 39 11.37 14.85 -19.44
N ALA A 40 12.28 14.35 -18.58
CA ALA A 40 13.11 13.19 -18.89
C ALA A 40 12.30 11.89 -19.05
N ALA A 41 11.08 11.84 -18.49
CA ALA A 41 10.15 10.72 -18.63
C ALA A 41 9.22 10.84 -19.86
N ALA A 42 8.95 12.05 -20.35
CA ALA A 42 7.99 12.29 -21.44
C ALA A 42 8.59 12.35 -22.85
N SER A 43 9.87 12.67 -23.04
CA SER A 43 10.50 12.81 -24.37
C SER A 43 10.80 11.49 -25.10
N ASN A 44 10.29 10.35 -24.63
CA ASN A 44 10.64 8.98 -25.07
C ASN A 44 9.48 8.21 -25.72
N ILE A 45 8.39 8.86 -26.13
CA ILE A 45 7.23 8.17 -26.71
C ILE A 45 7.36 8.04 -28.23
N GLY A 46 7.94 6.91 -28.63
CA GLY A 46 7.84 6.30 -29.96
C GLY A 46 7.99 4.78 -29.81
N ILE A 47 6.88 4.11 -29.49
CA ILE A 47 6.74 2.73 -28.96
C ILE A 47 7.40 1.68 -29.90
N PRO A 48 8.30 0.79 -29.41
CA PRO A 48 7.93 -0.53 -28.88
C PRO A 48 8.77 -1.07 -27.68
N LEU A 49 8.07 -1.73 -26.74
CA LEU A 49 8.49 -2.53 -25.55
C LEU A 49 9.84 -2.19 -24.88
N SER A 50 9.84 -1.17 -23.99
CA SER A 50 11.03 -0.59 -23.32
C SER A 50 11.08 -0.73 -21.78
N ALA A 51 10.15 -1.43 -21.14
CA ALA A 51 9.95 -1.46 -19.68
C ALA A 51 11.16 -1.93 -18.83
N PHE A 52 12.16 -2.52 -19.47
CA PHE A 52 13.37 -3.02 -18.83
C PHE A 52 14.68 -2.32 -19.24
N ARG A 53 14.64 -1.36 -20.19
CA ARG A 53 15.84 -0.59 -20.58
C ARG A 53 16.16 0.54 -19.60
N TRP A 54 15.17 1.13 -18.95
CA TRP A 54 15.39 2.25 -18.00
C TRP A 54 15.89 1.81 -16.61
N ALA A 55 15.69 0.53 -16.25
CA ALA A 55 16.16 -0.04 -14.98
C ALA A 55 17.61 -0.58 -15.04
N ALA A 56 18.28 -0.49 -16.19
CA ALA A 56 19.71 -0.75 -16.31
C ALA A 56 20.39 0.54 -16.79
N PRO A 57 21.34 1.13 -16.01
CA PRO A 57 22.50 0.37 -15.54
C PRO A 57 23.11 0.83 -14.19
N PHE A 58 22.40 0.98 -13.07
CA PHE A 58 23.09 1.32 -11.80
C PHE A 58 22.42 0.70 -10.57
N GLY A 59 22.93 -0.45 -10.16
CA GLY A 59 22.47 -1.14 -8.97
C GLY A 59 23.10 -2.51 -8.83
N TYR A 60 24.42 -2.60 -9.02
CA TYR A 60 25.10 -3.80 -8.57
C TYR A 60 24.92 -3.89 -7.05
N PRO A 61 24.51 -5.05 -6.51
CA PRO A 61 24.46 -5.26 -5.07
C PRO A 61 25.82 -4.93 -4.46
N GLU A 62 25.84 -4.44 -3.21
CA GLU A 62 26.97 -3.82 -2.52
C GLU A 62 28.37 -4.16 -3.08
N MET A 63 29.21 -3.13 -3.32
CA MET A 63 30.62 -3.23 -3.76
C MET A 63 31.46 -4.28 -3.01
N LYS A 64 31.05 -4.66 -1.79
CA LYS A 64 31.68 -5.72 -0.99
C LYS A 64 31.70 -7.10 -1.68
N MET A 65 30.83 -7.33 -2.65
CA MET A 65 30.74 -8.58 -3.42
C MET A 65 31.63 -8.60 -4.66
N ILE A 66 32.29 -7.49 -4.95
CA ILE A 66 33.09 -7.30 -6.16
C ILE A 66 34.56 -7.42 -5.75
N ASP A 67 35.33 -8.29 -6.42
CA ASP A 67 36.79 -8.32 -6.28
C ASP A 67 37.32 -6.90 -6.53
N LYS A 68 38.26 -6.42 -5.71
CA LYS A 68 38.89 -5.09 -5.84
C LYS A 68 39.30 -4.76 -7.28
N HIS A 69 39.75 -5.74 -8.05
CA HIS A 69 40.13 -5.58 -9.46
C HIS A 69 38.91 -5.40 -10.37
N ASP A 70 37.83 -6.13 -10.12
CA ASP A 70 36.58 -5.97 -10.88
C ASP A 70 35.92 -4.63 -10.54
N ALA A 71 36.00 -4.22 -9.26
CA ALA A 71 35.53 -2.92 -8.81
C ALA A 71 36.28 -1.79 -9.52
N ALA A 72 37.59 -1.92 -9.73
CA ALA A 72 38.38 -0.95 -10.49
C ALA A 72 37.95 -0.85 -11.96
N ILE A 73 37.60 -1.97 -12.60
CA ILE A 73 37.08 -1.98 -13.98
C ILE A 73 35.68 -1.34 -14.04
N MET A 74 34.86 -1.55 -13.03
CA MET A 74 33.48 -1.05 -13.00
C MET A 74 33.37 0.43 -12.60
N ALA A 75 34.26 0.92 -11.73
CA ALA A 75 34.15 2.26 -11.15
C ALA A 75 34.76 3.39 -11.99
N LYS A 76 35.65 3.09 -12.95
CA LYS A 76 36.54 4.12 -13.55
C LYS A 76 36.45 4.30 -15.07
N ALA A 77 35.45 3.73 -15.76
CA ALA A 77 35.35 3.77 -17.22
C ALA A 77 36.74 3.60 -17.90
N PRO A 78 37.41 2.45 -17.67
CA PRO A 78 38.81 2.29 -18.02
C PRO A 78 39.04 2.47 -19.52
N SER A 79 40.23 2.93 -19.90
CA SER A 79 40.64 2.93 -21.31
C SER A 79 40.54 1.53 -21.88
N VAL A 80 40.29 1.43 -23.19
CA VAL A 80 40.19 0.13 -23.90
C VAL A 80 41.44 -0.72 -23.65
N ALA A 81 42.63 -0.11 -23.67
CA ALA A 81 43.90 -0.79 -23.38
C ALA A 81 43.94 -1.39 -21.95
N ASN A 82 43.51 -0.64 -20.94
CA ASN A 82 43.48 -1.14 -19.55
C ASN A 82 42.44 -2.24 -19.37
N ALA A 83 41.28 -2.12 -20.03
CA ALA A 83 40.25 -3.14 -20.04
C ALA A 83 40.74 -4.45 -20.70
N MET A 84 41.46 -4.35 -21.82
CA MET A 84 42.03 -5.52 -22.50
C MET A 84 43.18 -6.16 -21.72
N LYS A 85 44.05 -5.36 -21.09
CA LYS A 85 45.09 -5.87 -20.17
C LYS A 85 44.47 -6.66 -19.01
N HIS A 86 43.35 -6.19 -18.47
CA HIS A 86 42.59 -6.94 -17.47
C HIS A 86 42.08 -8.27 -18.02
N VAL A 87 41.51 -8.29 -19.23
CA VAL A 87 41.06 -9.54 -19.88
C VAL A 87 42.21 -10.53 -20.06
N GLU A 88 43.37 -10.10 -20.55
CA GLU A 88 44.54 -10.95 -20.75
C GLU A 88 45.05 -11.54 -19.44
N THR A 89 45.18 -10.71 -18.40
CA THR A 89 45.59 -11.16 -17.06
C THR A 89 44.65 -12.24 -16.53
N ARG A 90 43.33 -12.05 -16.71
CA ARG A 90 42.32 -13.01 -16.26
C ARG A 90 42.30 -14.30 -17.07
N ARG A 91 42.58 -14.23 -18.38
CA ARG A 91 42.74 -15.42 -19.24
C ARG A 91 43.94 -16.26 -18.81
N ALA A 92 45.07 -15.64 -18.51
CA ALA A 92 46.24 -16.35 -18.01
C ALA A 92 45.94 -17.08 -16.69
N LEU A 93 45.22 -16.45 -15.77
CA LEU A 93 44.78 -17.09 -14.52
C LEU A 93 43.75 -18.21 -14.75
N LEU A 94 42.91 -18.11 -15.78
CA LEU A 94 41.93 -19.13 -16.10
C LEU A 94 42.58 -20.46 -16.55
N VAL A 95 43.79 -20.41 -17.13
CA VAL A 95 44.57 -21.63 -17.44
C VAL A 95 44.88 -22.40 -16.16
N LEU A 96 45.16 -21.69 -15.07
CA LEU A 96 45.46 -22.29 -13.76
C LEU A 96 44.20 -22.72 -12.99
N ALA A 97 43.06 -22.07 -13.25
CA ALA A 97 41.79 -22.32 -12.58
C ALA A 97 40.60 -22.35 -13.57
N PRO A 98 40.50 -23.39 -14.43
CA PRO A 98 39.59 -23.39 -15.59
C PRO A 98 38.10 -23.39 -15.23
N LEU A 99 37.74 -23.82 -14.01
CA LEU A 99 36.37 -23.84 -13.51
C LEU A 99 35.99 -22.57 -12.72
N SER A 100 36.87 -21.56 -12.70
CA SER A 100 36.63 -20.32 -11.96
C SER A 100 35.60 -19.42 -12.66
N SER A 101 34.36 -19.48 -12.18
CA SER A 101 33.28 -18.59 -12.63
C SER A 101 33.63 -17.10 -12.45
N SER A 102 34.31 -16.73 -11.37
CA SER A 102 34.70 -15.34 -11.10
C SER A 102 35.71 -14.81 -12.12
N LEU A 103 36.72 -15.61 -12.49
CA LEU A 103 37.69 -15.23 -13.53
C LEU A 103 37.00 -15.06 -14.90
N MET A 104 36.07 -15.97 -15.25
CA MET A 104 35.28 -15.86 -16.47
C MET A 104 34.38 -14.61 -16.46
N ARG A 105 33.78 -14.29 -15.31
CA ARG A 105 33.02 -13.05 -15.11
C ARG A 105 33.90 -11.81 -15.28
N SER A 106 35.08 -11.78 -14.68
CA SER A 106 36.05 -10.68 -14.83
C SER A 106 36.44 -10.44 -16.30
N ILE A 107 36.64 -11.50 -17.07
CA ILE A 107 36.84 -11.42 -18.53
C ILE A 107 35.63 -10.74 -19.19
N GLY A 108 34.40 -11.13 -18.83
CA GLY A 108 33.18 -10.51 -19.33
C GLY A 108 33.08 -9.02 -19.01
N LEU A 109 33.40 -8.61 -17.78
CA LEU A 109 33.40 -7.21 -17.36
C LEU A 109 34.45 -6.39 -18.13
N GLY A 110 35.67 -6.91 -18.29
CA GLY A 110 36.72 -6.27 -19.08
C GLY A 110 36.34 -6.10 -20.56
N LEU A 111 35.78 -7.14 -21.18
CA LEU A 111 35.29 -7.07 -22.56
C LEU A 111 34.17 -6.05 -22.73
N ASN A 112 33.26 -5.95 -21.75
CA ASN A 112 32.20 -4.95 -21.76
C ASN A 112 32.77 -3.53 -21.66
N ALA A 113 33.74 -3.31 -20.78
CA ALA A 113 34.42 -2.03 -20.62
C ALA A 113 35.22 -1.62 -21.87
N ALA A 114 35.76 -2.59 -22.61
CA ALA A 114 36.40 -2.39 -23.91
C ALA A 114 35.41 -2.17 -25.07
N GLY A 115 34.09 -2.15 -24.81
CA GLY A 115 33.05 -1.97 -25.83
C GLY A 115 32.66 -3.25 -26.59
N ASN A 116 33.29 -4.39 -26.33
CA ASN A 116 32.99 -5.67 -26.98
C ASN A 116 31.83 -6.39 -26.29
N LYS A 117 30.62 -5.86 -26.46
CA LYS A 117 29.39 -6.34 -25.80
C LYS A 117 29.05 -7.79 -26.14
N GLN A 118 29.27 -8.22 -27.38
CA GLN A 118 28.94 -9.58 -27.80
C GLN A 118 29.87 -10.61 -27.13
N ALA A 119 31.17 -10.34 -27.07
CA ALA A 119 32.11 -11.22 -26.38
C ALA A 119 31.88 -11.19 -24.86
N ALA A 120 31.55 -10.03 -24.30
CA ALA A 120 31.17 -9.90 -22.90
C ALA A 120 29.95 -10.77 -22.55
N ASP A 121 28.88 -10.70 -23.35
CA ASP A 121 27.69 -11.54 -23.17
C ASP A 121 28.05 -13.04 -23.20
N ARG A 122 28.89 -13.47 -24.15
CA ARG A 122 29.35 -14.87 -24.23
C ARG A 122 30.13 -15.29 -22.97
N ALA A 123 31.05 -14.44 -22.50
CA ALA A 123 31.82 -14.71 -21.29
C ALA A 123 30.91 -14.79 -20.05
N MET A 124 29.92 -13.91 -19.93
CA MET A 124 28.99 -13.91 -18.80
C MET A 124 28.05 -15.13 -18.83
N VAL A 125 27.62 -15.57 -20.01
CA VAL A 125 26.88 -16.83 -20.16
C VAL A 125 27.75 -18.02 -19.74
N ALA A 126 29.03 -18.05 -20.15
CA ALA A 126 29.97 -19.09 -19.74
C ALA A 126 30.19 -19.08 -18.21
N ALA A 127 30.38 -17.91 -17.60
CA ALA A 127 30.49 -17.76 -16.14
C ALA A 127 29.25 -18.31 -15.43
N GLY A 128 28.05 -18.03 -15.94
CA GLY A 128 26.78 -18.49 -15.37
C GLY A 128 26.57 -20.01 -15.50
N ARG A 129 27.16 -20.64 -16.52
CA ARG A 129 27.21 -22.11 -16.67
C ARG A 129 28.18 -22.74 -15.67
N LEU A 130 29.31 -22.09 -15.40
CA LEU A 130 30.30 -22.55 -14.41
C LEU A 130 29.77 -22.45 -12.98
N SER A 131 29.04 -21.37 -12.64
CA SER A 131 28.41 -21.24 -11.33
C SER A 131 27.09 -20.49 -11.39
N ARG A 132 26.04 -21.17 -10.92
CA ARG A 132 24.73 -20.54 -10.67
C ARG A 132 24.76 -19.60 -9.45
N ARG A 133 25.73 -19.77 -8.56
CA ARG A 133 25.84 -19.00 -7.31
C ARG A 133 26.64 -17.70 -7.46
N ASP A 134 27.19 -17.39 -8.64
CA ASP A 134 27.84 -16.10 -8.88
C ASP A 134 26.79 -15.00 -9.13
N GLY A 135 26.47 -14.25 -8.09
CA GLY A 135 25.41 -13.25 -8.09
C GLY A 135 25.65 -12.05 -9.01
N LEU A 136 26.91 -11.64 -9.20
CA LEU A 136 27.22 -10.56 -10.13
C LEU A 136 26.98 -11.03 -11.57
N THR A 137 27.34 -12.27 -11.87
CA THR A 137 26.99 -12.91 -13.15
C THR A 137 25.47 -13.02 -13.33
N GLN A 138 24.74 -13.51 -12.31
CA GLN A 138 23.27 -13.63 -12.40
C GLN A 138 22.60 -12.27 -12.62
N THR A 139 23.02 -11.22 -11.90
CA THR A 139 22.47 -9.86 -12.05
C THR A 139 22.77 -9.30 -13.44
N TRP A 140 23.96 -9.54 -13.99
CA TRP A 140 24.28 -9.12 -15.36
C TRP A 140 23.44 -9.86 -16.41
N LEU A 141 23.32 -11.18 -16.29
CA LEU A 141 22.51 -11.99 -17.20
C LEU A 141 21.03 -11.61 -17.14
N ALA A 142 20.52 -11.31 -15.94
CA ALA A 142 19.19 -10.76 -15.75
C ALA A 142 19.05 -9.48 -16.58
N ASN A 143 19.87 -8.47 -16.32
CA ASN A 143 19.81 -7.19 -17.02
C ASN A 143 20.03 -7.32 -18.54
N SER A 144 20.89 -8.24 -19.00
CA SER A 144 21.10 -8.49 -20.43
C SER A 144 19.86 -9.09 -21.10
N ALA A 145 19.23 -10.09 -20.49
CA ALA A 145 17.98 -10.67 -20.98
C ALA A 145 16.85 -9.63 -21.01
N LEU A 146 16.73 -8.83 -19.96
CA LEU A 146 15.75 -7.78 -19.81
C LEU A 146 15.90 -6.67 -20.88
N ARG A 147 17.13 -6.26 -21.22
CA ARG A 147 17.40 -5.34 -22.34
C ARG A 147 17.00 -5.90 -23.71
N LYS A 148 16.96 -7.23 -23.85
CA LYS A 148 16.55 -7.96 -25.06
C LYS A 148 15.05 -8.30 -25.03
N SER A 149 14.28 -7.70 -24.12
CA SER A 149 12.85 -7.97 -23.91
C SER A 149 12.54 -9.43 -23.56
N GLN A 150 13.51 -10.17 -23.03
CA GLN A 150 13.36 -11.55 -22.57
C GLN A 150 13.00 -11.59 -21.09
N THR A 151 11.81 -11.07 -20.74
CA THR A 151 11.36 -10.89 -19.34
C THR A 151 11.46 -12.16 -18.51
N THR A 152 10.94 -13.29 -19.02
CA THR A 152 11.01 -14.59 -18.33
C THR A 152 12.45 -15.00 -18.00
N ALA A 153 13.37 -14.88 -18.97
CA ALA A 153 14.77 -15.24 -18.76
C ALA A 153 15.44 -14.30 -17.73
N GLY A 154 15.12 -13.01 -17.79
CA GLY A 154 15.61 -12.03 -16.83
C GLY A 154 15.20 -12.31 -15.40
N LEU A 155 13.90 -12.54 -15.18
CA LEU A 155 13.35 -12.86 -13.85
C LEU A 155 13.91 -14.18 -13.30
N LYS A 156 14.18 -15.18 -14.14
CA LYS A 156 14.84 -16.42 -13.72
C LYS A 156 16.21 -16.16 -13.10
N HIS A 157 17.01 -15.27 -13.68
CA HIS A 157 18.32 -14.91 -13.12
C HIS A 157 18.20 -14.12 -11.82
N PHE A 158 17.23 -13.20 -11.71
CA PHE A 158 16.94 -12.54 -10.43
C PHE A 158 16.48 -13.52 -9.36
N ASP A 159 15.63 -14.50 -9.69
CA ASP A 159 15.21 -15.52 -8.73
C ASP A 159 16.41 -16.32 -8.18
N ILE A 160 17.34 -16.75 -9.05
CA ILE A 160 18.57 -17.43 -8.62
C ILE A 160 19.38 -16.53 -7.68
N PHE A 161 19.56 -15.26 -8.03
CA PHE A 161 20.28 -14.29 -7.19
C PHE A 161 19.61 -14.13 -5.82
N LEU A 162 18.29 -13.88 -5.79
CA LEU A 162 17.52 -13.64 -4.57
C LEU A 162 17.46 -14.87 -3.65
N ARG A 163 17.50 -16.09 -4.19
CA ARG A 163 17.57 -17.34 -3.42
C ARG A 163 18.95 -17.65 -2.85
N THR A 164 20.01 -17.11 -3.45
CA THR A 164 21.39 -17.43 -3.10
C THR A 164 21.96 -16.49 -2.04
N TYR A 165 21.55 -15.21 -2.05
CA TYR A 165 22.20 -14.15 -1.27
C TYR A 165 21.35 -13.64 -0.10
N LYS A 166 22.02 -13.02 0.87
CA LYS A 166 21.40 -12.52 2.10
C LYS A 166 20.48 -11.32 1.81
N PRO A 167 19.54 -11.01 2.72
CA PRO A 167 18.62 -9.89 2.55
C PRO A 167 19.28 -8.53 2.29
N SER A 168 20.40 -8.23 2.97
CA SER A 168 21.14 -6.97 2.79
C SER A 168 21.67 -6.80 1.36
N GLU A 169 22.17 -7.88 0.76
CA GLU A 169 22.77 -7.87 -0.58
C GLU A 169 21.71 -7.80 -1.68
N THR A 170 20.50 -8.28 -1.39
CA THR A 170 19.43 -8.45 -2.39
C THR A 170 18.41 -7.31 -2.39
N ALA A 171 18.56 -6.33 -1.49
CA ALA A 171 17.62 -5.22 -1.32
C ALA A 171 17.43 -4.37 -2.59
N ALA A 172 18.52 -4.08 -3.33
CA ALA A 172 18.46 -3.31 -4.57
C ALA A 172 17.61 -4.01 -5.65
N VAL A 173 17.81 -5.33 -5.81
CA VAL A 173 17.05 -6.13 -6.77
C VAL A 173 15.57 -6.21 -6.37
N ILE A 174 15.26 -6.38 -5.07
CA ILE A 174 13.88 -6.33 -4.60
C ILE A 174 13.21 -4.99 -4.92
N ASN A 175 13.90 -3.87 -4.70
CA ASN A 175 13.37 -2.55 -5.05
C ASN A 175 13.14 -2.40 -6.57
N GLN A 176 14.02 -2.96 -7.39
CA GLN A 176 13.82 -3.00 -8.85
C GLN A 176 12.58 -3.83 -9.21
N LEU A 177 12.37 -4.99 -8.58
CA LEU A 177 11.17 -5.80 -8.78
C LEU A 177 9.89 -5.06 -8.36
N VAL A 178 9.94 -4.25 -7.30
CA VAL A 178 8.82 -3.40 -6.88
C VAL A 178 8.53 -2.32 -7.93
N ALA A 179 9.56 -1.66 -8.46
CA ALA A 179 9.39 -0.61 -9.47
C ALA A 179 8.73 -1.14 -10.76
N VAL A 180 9.09 -2.35 -11.18
CA VAL A 180 8.51 -2.95 -12.40
C VAL A 180 7.05 -3.36 -12.25
N LEU A 181 6.48 -3.37 -11.03
CA LEU A 181 5.06 -3.62 -10.84
C LEU A 181 4.16 -2.62 -11.56
N SER A 182 4.68 -1.44 -11.93
CA SER A 182 3.95 -0.48 -12.75
C SER A 182 3.64 -0.99 -14.16
N TYR A 183 4.35 -2.02 -14.64
CA TYR A 183 4.17 -2.59 -15.96
C TYR A 183 3.29 -3.86 -15.92
N PRO A 184 2.18 -3.91 -16.66
CA PRO A 184 1.29 -5.08 -16.68
C PRO A 184 1.97 -6.40 -17.06
N ASP A 185 2.85 -6.38 -18.07
CA ASP A 185 3.54 -7.60 -18.52
C ASP A 185 4.55 -8.11 -17.50
N ALA A 186 5.22 -7.22 -16.76
CA ALA A 186 6.07 -7.62 -15.66
C ALA A 186 5.24 -8.27 -14.53
N ARG A 187 4.05 -7.75 -14.22
CA ARG A 187 3.14 -8.38 -13.24
C ARG A 187 2.75 -9.79 -13.68
N LYS A 188 2.34 -9.99 -14.94
CA LYS A 188 2.00 -11.32 -15.48
C LYS A 188 3.13 -12.33 -15.29
N GLU A 189 4.37 -11.91 -15.55
CA GLU A 189 5.54 -12.77 -15.43
C GLU A 189 6.00 -12.98 -13.97
N LEU A 190 5.66 -12.05 -13.09
CA LEU A 190 5.95 -12.12 -11.65
C LEU A 190 4.96 -13.01 -10.89
N VAL A 191 3.76 -13.25 -11.43
CA VAL A 191 2.73 -14.09 -10.79
C VAL A 191 3.27 -15.45 -10.35
N ARG A 192 4.14 -16.10 -11.14
CA ARG A 192 4.71 -17.42 -10.79
C ARG A 192 5.59 -17.42 -9.54
N TYR A 193 6.03 -16.24 -9.09
CA TYR A 193 6.85 -16.09 -7.88
C TYR A 193 6.02 -15.74 -6.64
N VAL A 194 4.70 -15.58 -6.80
CA VAL A 194 3.72 -15.41 -5.72
C VAL A 194 3.45 -16.77 -5.09
N ASP A 195 4.40 -17.25 -4.29
CA ASP A 195 4.42 -18.59 -3.71
C ASP A 195 5.03 -18.52 -2.29
N PRO A 196 4.41 -19.11 -1.24
CA PRO A 196 4.99 -19.12 0.10
C PRO A 196 6.34 -19.86 0.19
N ALA A 197 6.60 -20.83 -0.70
CA ALA A 197 7.87 -21.56 -0.76
C ALA A 197 9.01 -20.74 -1.41
N ASN A 198 8.69 -19.55 -1.95
CA ASN A 198 9.69 -18.65 -2.48
C ASN A 198 10.35 -17.84 -1.34
N PRO A 199 11.63 -18.09 -0.99
CA PRO A 199 12.24 -17.58 0.24
C PRO A 199 12.38 -16.05 0.28
N TRP A 200 12.29 -15.38 -0.86
CA TRP A 200 12.34 -13.92 -0.95
C TRP A 200 10.95 -13.26 -1.07
N TYR A 201 9.87 -14.02 -1.24
CA TYR A 201 8.53 -13.48 -1.50
C TYR A 201 8.01 -12.59 -0.36
N ALA A 202 8.14 -13.01 0.90
CA ALA A 202 7.70 -12.20 2.03
C ALA A 202 8.39 -10.83 2.08
N ARG A 203 9.70 -10.80 1.84
CA ARG A 203 10.49 -9.56 1.76
C ARG A 203 10.07 -8.69 0.58
N PHE A 204 9.81 -9.32 -0.57
CA PHE A 204 9.28 -8.62 -1.74
C PHE A 204 7.91 -8.00 -1.43
N MET A 205 7.00 -8.73 -0.80
CA MET A 205 5.68 -8.22 -0.41
C MET A 205 5.80 -7.05 0.57
N GLY A 206 6.65 -7.15 1.59
CA GLY A 206 6.90 -6.04 2.51
C GLY A 206 7.41 -4.79 1.79
N ALA A 207 8.36 -4.94 0.86
CA ALA A 207 8.85 -3.83 0.05
C ALA A 207 7.79 -3.27 -0.91
N ALA A 208 7.00 -4.14 -1.55
CA ALA A 208 5.96 -3.75 -2.49
C ALA A 208 4.85 -2.94 -1.81
N VAL A 209 4.35 -3.43 -0.67
CA VAL A 209 3.30 -2.74 0.09
C VAL A 209 3.80 -1.39 0.63
N ALA A 210 5.07 -1.31 1.04
CA ALA A 210 5.64 -0.06 1.56
C ALA A 210 5.99 0.96 0.46
N ARG A 211 6.49 0.51 -0.71
CA ARG A 211 7.20 1.39 -1.65
C ARG A 211 6.68 1.36 -3.09
N ALA A 212 5.77 0.46 -3.44
CA ALA A 212 5.20 0.48 -4.80
C ALA A 212 4.56 1.85 -5.08
N PRO A 213 4.72 2.40 -6.29
CA PRO A 213 4.11 3.69 -6.65
C PRO A 213 2.58 3.71 -6.51
N SER A 214 1.95 2.54 -6.67
CA SER A 214 0.51 2.36 -6.47
C SER A 214 0.24 0.99 -5.85
N SER A 215 -0.59 0.97 -4.80
CA SER A 215 -1.10 -0.26 -4.19
C SER A 215 -1.96 -1.08 -5.16
N ALA A 216 -2.61 -0.43 -6.13
CA ALA A 216 -3.37 -1.11 -7.18
C ALA A 216 -2.47 -2.05 -8.00
N HIS A 217 -1.21 -1.69 -8.26
CA HIS A 217 -0.28 -2.57 -8.98
C HIS A 217 0.06 -3.83 -8.19
N VAL A 218 0.20 -3.72 -6.87
CA VAL A 218 0.43 -4.87 -5.98
C VAL A 218 -0.81 -5.76 -5.95
N ALA A 219 -2.01 -5.15 -5.85
CA ALA A 219 -3.27 -5.88 -5.91
C ALA A 219 -3.45 -6.64 -7.22
N GLU A 220 -3.14 -6.03 -8.37
CA GLU A 220 -3.25 -6.70 -9.68
C GLU A 220 -2.26 -7.86 -9.83
N LEU A 221 -1.07 -7.80 -9.20
CA LEU A 221 -0.17 -8.96 -9.13
C LEU A 221 -0.82 -10.11 -8.36
N LEU A 222 -1.39 -9.84 -7.18
CA LEU A 222 -2.03 -10.86 -6.34
C LEU A 222 -3.30 -11.42 -6.99
N LEU A 223 -4.07 -10.58 -7.69
CA LEU A 223 -5.25 -10.99 -8.45
C LEU A 223 -4.89 -11.89 -9.64
N GLY A 224 -3.70 -11.72 -10.22
CA GLY A 224 -3.18 -12.61 -11.26
C GLY A 224 -2.74 -13.97 -10.72
N ALA A 225 -2.48 -14.10 -9.42
CA ALA A 225 -2.06 -15.36 -8.82
C ALA A 225 -3.20 -16.36 -8.64
N LYS A 226 -2.90 -17.64 -8.86
CA LYS A 226 -3.85 -18.75 -8.67
C LYS A 226 -4.40 -18.77 -7.25
N LYS A 227 -3.53 -18.54 -6.26
CA LYS A 227 -3.85 -18.45 -4.84
C LYS A 227 -2.92 -17.42 -4.19
N VAL A 228 -3.46 -16.58 -3.30
CA VAL A 228 -2.65 -15.68 -2.49
C VAL A 228 -2.00 -16.50 -1.36
N PRO A 229 -0.66 -16.46 -1.21
CA PRO A 229 0.04 -17.17 -0.15
C PRO A 229 -0.43 -16.79 1.24
N ASP A 230 -0.61 -17.76 2.13
CA ASP A 230 -0.91 -17.50 3.55
C ASP A 230 0.36 -17.65 4.40
N GLY A 231 0.43 -16.92 5.50
CA GLY A 231 1.55 -16.93 6.44
C GLY A 231 1.44 -15.77 7.42
N GLU A 232 1.85 -15.99 8.67
CA GLU A 232 1.75 -15.01 9.75
C GLU A 232 2.35 -13.64 9.38
N PHE A 233 3.58 -13.64 8.86
CA PHE A 233 4.26 -12.42 8.40
C PHE A 233 3.60 -11.77 7.17
N LEU A 234 2.91 -12.54 6.33
CA LEU A 234 2.25 -12.03 5.12
C LEU A 234 0.92 -11.34 5.44
N ARG A 235 0.18 -11.83 6.44
CA ARG A 235 -1.11 -11.24 6.84
C ARG A 235 -0.98 -9.77 7.24
N GLY A 236 0.09 -9.40 7.95
CA GLY A 236 0.39 -8.00 8.26
C GLY A 236 0.58 -7.14 6.99
N HIS A 237 1.25 -7.66 5.97
CA HIS A 237 1.39 -6.96 4.69
C HIS A 237 0.08 -6.87 3.91
N TYR A 238 -0.80 -7.87 3.98
CA TYR A 238 -2.13 -7.82 3.36
C TYR A 238 -3.05 -6.81 4.02
N ALA A 239 -3.00 -6.67 5.35
CA ALA A 239 -3.72 -5.62 6.08
C ALA A 239 -3.31 -4.23 5.59
N LEU A 240 -2.00 -3.95 5.62
CA LEU A 240 -1.43 -2.67 5.16
C LEU A 240 -1.72 -2.39 3.68
N LEU A 241 -1.69 -3.42 2.83
CA LEU A 241 -2.05 -3.29 1.41
C LEU A 241 -3.51 -2.89 1.26
N PHE A 242 -4.42 -3.57 1.97
CA PHE A 242 -5.85 -3.30 1.88
C PHE A 242 -6.20 -1.89 2.36
N GLU A 243 -5.66 -1.45 3.49
CA GLU A 243 -5.79 -0.07 3.96
C GLU A 243 -5.26 0.95 2.95
N ARG A 244 -4.10 0.66 2.35
CA ARG A 244 -3.49 1.53 1.34
C ARG A 244 -4.34 1.62 0.08
N LEU A 245 -4.98 0.52 -0.36
CA LEU A 245 -5.92 0.53 -1.49
C LEU A 245 -7.12 1.46 -1.21
N ILE A 246 -7.66 1.44 0.00
CA ILE A 246 -8.77 2.34 0.38
C ILE A 246 -8.31 3.80 0.42
N ARG A 247 -7.14 4.07 1.00
CA ARG A 247 -6.56 5.43 1.08
C ARG A 247 -6.21 6.00 -0.30
N GLU A 248 -5.67 5.18 -1.20
CA GLU A 248 -5.33 5.55 -2.58
C GLU A 248 -6.54 5.52 -3.54
N LYS A 249 -7.75 5.33 -3.00
CA LYS A 249 -9.02 5.26 -3.76
C LYS A 249 -9.06 4.15 -4.83
N ALA A 250 -8.24 3.12 -4.69
CA ALA A 250 -8.21 1.94 -5.56
C ALA A 250 -9.31 0.92 -5.17
N TYR A 251 -10.55 1.40 -5.09
CA TYR A 251 -11.69 0.67 -4.54
C TYR A 251 -12.04 -0.59 -5.34
N THR A 252 -11.96 -0.51 -6.67
CA THR A 252 -12.23 -1.65 -7.55
C THR A 252 -11.26 -2.80 -7.26
N GLN A 253 -9.98 -2.49 -7.08
CA GLN A 253 -8.95 -3.47 -6.73
C GLN A 253 -9.14 -3.99 -5.30
N ALA A 254 -9.47 -3.12 -4.35
CA ALA A 254 -9.75 -3.51 -2.97
C ALA A 254 -10.85 -4.57 -2.88
N ILE A 255 -12.02 -4.31 -3.49
CA ILE A 255 -13.17 -5.24 -3.48
C ILE A 255 -12.83 -6.57 -4.17
N ARG A 256 -12.13 -6.52 -5.31
CA ARG A 256 -11.73 -7.73 -6.04
C ARG A 256 -10.72 -8.57 -5.26
N LEU A 257 -9.77 -7.91 -4.59
CA LEU A 257 -8.68 -8.57 -3.86
C LEU A 257 -9.14 -9.15 -2.53
N TYR A 258 -9.99 -8.44 -1.78
CA TYR A 258 -10.37 -8.83 -0.42
C TYR A 258 -10.79 -10.31 -0.29
N PRO A 259 -11.73 -10.87 -1.07
CA PRO A 259 -12.15 -12.26 -0.94
C PRO A 259 -11.07 -13.28 -1.38
N ARG A 260 -9.97 -12.82 -1.97
CA ARG A 260 -8.81 -13.64 -2.35
C ARG A 260 -7.77 -13.70 -1.24
N LEU A 261 -7.80 -12.79 -0.29
CA LEU A 261 -6.83 -12.73 0.81
C LEU A 261 -7.09 -13.86 1.82
N PRO A 262 -6.04 -14.47 2.39
CA PRO A 262 -6.20 -15.50 3.40
C PRO A 262 -7.01 -15.00 4.61
N GLY A 263 -7.99 -15.79 5.05
CA GLY A 263 -8.84 -15.45 6.20
C GLY A 263 -9.93 -14.40 5.92
N ALA A 264 -9.94 -13.75 4.76
CA ALA A 264 -11.00 -12.83 4.39
C ALA A 264 -12.22 -13.56 3.78
N LYS A 265 -13.42 -13.06 4.07
CA LYS A 265 -14.70 -13.60 3.56
C LYS A 265 -15.47 -12.48 2.88
N ALA A 266 -15.99 -12.70 1.66
CA ALA A 266 -16.70 -11.66 0.90
C ALA A 266 -17.92 -11.10 1.67
N GLU A 267 -18.57 -11.96 2.44
CA GLU A 267 -19.78 -11.70 3.20
C GLU A 267 -19.54 -10.64 4.29
N VAL A 268 -18.32 -10.53 4.82
CA VAL A 268 -17.94 -9.55 5.85
C VAL A 268 -18.08 -8.12 5.35
N LEU A 269 -17.86 -7.88 4.05
CA LEU A 269 -18.07 -6.58 3.42
C LEU A 269 -19.56 -6.28 3.23
N ARG A 270 -20.45 -7.26 3.27
CA ARG A 270 -21.89 -7.09 2.93
C ARG A 270 -22.80 -7.06 4.15
N THR A 271 -22.22 -7.10 5.35
CA THR A 271 -22.94 -7.04 6.61
C THR A 271 -22.32 -5.98 7.51
N VAL A 272 -23.15 -5.36 8.34
CA VAL A 272 -22.73 -4.43 9.41
C VAL A 272 -22.95 -5.02 10.80
N ALA A 273 -23.60 -6.20 10.87
CA ALA A 273 -23.92 -6.85 12.12
C ALA A 273 -22.65 -7.12 12.93
N VAL A 274 -22.79 -7.16 14.25
CA VAL A 274 -21.70 -7.44 15.18
C VAL A 274 -21.65 -8.95 15.38
N THR A 275 -20.80 -9.62 14.61
CA THR A 275 -20.55 -11.06 14.69
C THR A 275 -19.05 -11.33 14.88
N PRO A 276 -18.65 -12.52 15.37
CA PRO A 276 -17.24 -12.89 15.47
C PRO A 276 -16.47 -12.68 14.16
N GLU A 277 -17.08 -12.96 13.01
CA GLU A 277 -16.47 -12.75 11.69
C GLU A 277 -16.20 -11.28 11.41
N THR A 278 -17.18 -10.42 11.66
CA THR A 278 -17.06 -8.97 11.43
C THR A 278 -16.17 -8.24 12.43
N LEU A 279 -15.73 -8.92 13.49
CA LEU A 279 -14.84 -8.38 14.52
C LEU A 279 -13.40 -8.90 14.42
N SER A 280 -13.20 -10.11 13.88
CA SER A 280 -11.90 -10.79 13.97
C SER A 280 -11.45 -11.53 12.70
N VAL A 281 -12.35 -11.74 11.74
CA VAL A 281 -12.06 -12.56 10.55
C VAL A 281 -11.95 -11.67 9.33
N GLY A 282 -10.74 -11.18 9.06
CA GLY A 282 -10.43 -10.41 7.87
C GLY A 282 -9.40 -9.31 8.13
N TYR A 283 -9.52 -8.22 7.37
CA TYR A 283 -8.58 -7.10 7.39
C TYR A 283 -9.33 -5.78 7.59
N ASN A 284 -8.76 -4.87 8.37
CA ASN A 284 -9.29 -3.51 8.53
C ASN A 284 -9.17 -2.72 7.21
N PRO A 285 -10.16 -1.87 6.85
CA PRO A 285 -11.40 -1.59 7.57
C PRO A 285 -12.58 -2.46 7.11
N ALA A 286 -12.40 -3.63 6.49
CA ALA A 286 -13.53 -4.47 6.09
C ALA A 286 -14.26 -5.11 7.28
N ILE A 287 -13.54 -5.43 8.35
CA ILE A 287 -14.10 -5.72 9.67
C ILE A 287 -14.30 -4.41 10.45
N TRP A 288 -15.01 -4.46 11.57
CA TRP A 288 -15.09 -3.32 12.49
C TRP A 288 -13.69 -2.98 13.01
N ALA A 289 -13.25 -1.76 12.75
CA ALA A 289 -11.99 -1.23 13.20
C ALA A 289 -12.26 -0.06 14.15
N PHE A 290 -11.67 -0.08 15.34
CA PHE A 290 -11.81 0.98 16.33
C PHE A 290 -10.57 1.86 16.35
N SER A 291 -10.74 3.11 16.81
CA SER A 291 -9.61 4.01 17.05
C SER A 291 -8.65 3.40 18.06
N ASP A 292 -7.35 3.53 17.80
CA ASP A 292 -6.25 3.15 18.68
C ASP A 292 -5.82 4.31 19.61
N HIS A 293 -6.47 5.46 19.48
CA HIS A 293 -6.25 6.60 20.36
C HIS A 293 -6.85 6.37 21.75
N SER A 294 -6.21 6.88 22.81
CA SER A 294 -6.68 6.71 24.18
C SER A 294 -7.89 7.58 24.55
N ASP A 295 -8.12 8.64 23.79
CA ASP A 295 -9.13 9.67 24.01
C ASP A 295 -10.46 9.39 23.30
N GLN A 296 -10.46 8.57 22.25
CA GLN A 296 -11.67 7.99 21.65
C GLN A 296 -11.45 6.56 21.17
N GLY A 297 -12.51 5.75 21.23
CA GLY A 297 -12.42 4.37 20.80
C GLY A 297 -13.77 3.67 20.80
N GLY A 298 -13.73 2.37 20.60
CA GLY A 298 -14.90 1.52 20.71
C GLY A 298 -14.51 0.08 20.98
N SER A 299 -15.51 -0.71 21.37
CA SER A 299 -15.32 -2.12 21.70
C SER A 299 -16.59 -2.90 21.38
N PRO A 300 -16.49 -4.20 21.04
CA PRO A 300 -17.65 -5.06 20.97
C PRO A 300 -18.17 -5.36 22.38
N LEU A 301 -19.49 -5.42 22.52
CA LEU A 301 -20.20 -5.82 23.73
C LEU A 301 -21.27 -6.87 23.38
N GLU A 302 -21.73 -7.59 24.40
CA GLU A 302 -22.97 -8.36 24.32
C GLU A 302 -24.15 -7.50 24.82
N SER A 303 -25.26 -7.56 24.10
CA SER A 303 -26.55 -6.98 24.46
C SER A 303 -27.61 -8.07 24.52
N LYS A 304 -28.76 -7.76 25.11
CA LYS A 304 -29.96 -8.63 25.07
C LYS A 304 -30.40 -8.98 23.65
N ASN A 305 -30.03 -8.17 22.66
CA ASN A 305 -30.35 -8.35 21.25
C ASN A 305 -29.20 -8.99 20.44
N GLY A 306 -28.21 -9.60 21.09
CA GLY A 306 -27.01 -10.15 20.46
C GLY A 306 -25.83 -9.17 20.49
N GLY A 307 -24.98 -9.19 19.46
CA GLY A 307 -23.78 -8.35 19.42
C GLY A 307 -24.10 -6.85 19.36
N ALA A 308 -23.34 -6.07 20.13
CA ALA A 308 -23.42 -4.62 20.23
C ALA A 308 -22.02 -3.99 20.08
N LEU A 309 -21.98 -2.68 19.78
CA LEU A 309 -20.76 -1.88 19.80
C LEU A 309 -20.91 -0.75 20.80
N GLU A 310 -19.91 -0.60 21.64
CA GLU A 310 -19.70 0.59 22.43
C GLU A 310 -18.77 1.55 21.68
N PHE A 311 -19.09 2.83 21.75
CA PHE A 311 -18.21 3.91 21.32
C PHE A 311 -18.11 4.95 22.42
N TYR A 312 -16.92 5.51 22.60
CA TYR A 312 -16.67 6.55 23.59
C TYR A 312 -15.75 7.65 23.06
N ALA A 313 -15.85 8.82 23.69
CA ALA A 313 -14.88 9.91 23.57
C ALA A 313 -14.79 10.67 24.91
N ILE A 314 -13.57 10.92 25.39
CA ILE A 314 -13.34 11.74 26.59
C ILE A 314 -13.57 13.23 26.28
N PRO A 315 -13.75 14.10 27.30
CA PRO A 315 -13.95 15.53 27.09
C PRO A 315 -12.91 16.18 26.15
N ASP A 316 -13.34 17.22 25.42
CA ASP A 316 -12.53 17.97 24.43
C ASP A 316 -11.99 17.15 23.24
N THR A 317 -12.49 15.92 23.06
CA THR A 317 -12.07 15.02 21.99
C THR A 317 -13.08 14.96 20.86
N ILE A 318 -12.62 15.00 19.60
CA ILE A 318 -13.43 14.89 18.39
C ILE A 318 -12.74 13.94 17.41
N GLY A 319 -13.43 12.88 16.98
CA GLY A 319 -12.83 11.95 16.03
C GLY A 319 -13.73 10.79 15.64
N VAL A 320 -13.15 9.85 14.87
CA VAL A 320 -13.80 8.60 14.49
C VAL A 320 -13.49 7.57 15.57
N ALA A 321 -14.51 7.11 16.29
CA ALA A 321 -14.37 6.10 17.34
C ALA A 321 -14.30 4.67 16.78
N GLY A 322 -14.94 4.45 15.63
CA GLY A 322 -14.78 3.22 14.86
C GLY A 322 -15.39 3.32 13.48
N GLN A 323 -15.00 2.39 12.62
CA GLN A 323 -15.34 2.39 11.21
C GLN A 323 -15.46 0.98 10.63
N LYS A 324 -16.20 0.87 9.53
CA LYS A 324 -16.30 -0.35 8.73
C LYS A 324 -16.59 -0.03 7.27
N LEU A 325 -15.94 -0.75 6.37
CA LEU A 325 -16.13 -0.71 4.93
C LEU A 325 -17.24 -1.68 4.53
N ILE A 326 -18.18 -1.21 3.71
CA ILE A 326 -19.38 -1.94 3.32
C ILE A 326 -19.51 -1.93 1.80
N GLU A 327 -19.58 -3.11 1.18
CA GLU A 327 -19.97 -3.31 -0.21
C GLU A 327 -21.50 -3.46 -0.30
N PHE A 328 -22.10 -2.69 -1.19
CA PHE A 328 -23.51 -2.75 -1.55
C PHE A 328 -23.64 -3.39 -2.95
N PRO A 329 -23.81 -4.73 -3.06
CA PRO A 329 -23.83 -5.40 -4.35
C PRO A 329 -24.99 -4.93 -5.22
N ASN A 330 -26.17 -4.74 -4.63
CA ASN A 330 -27.39 -4.28 -5.30
C ASN A 330 -27.54 -2.76 -5.20
N HIS A 331 -26.52 -2.01 -5.61
CA HIS A 331 -26.47 -0.53 -5.56
C HIS A 331 -27.55 0.20 -6.39
N ALA A 332 -28.24 -0.52 -7.28
CA ALA A 332 -29.41 -0.02 -8.01
C ALA A 332 -30.69 -0.01 -7.16
N MET A 333 -30.75 -0.81 -6.10
CA MET A 333 -31.91 -0.89 -5.20
C MET A 333 -31.67 -0.02 -3.97
N PRO A 334 -32.70 0.66 -3.43
CA PRO A 334 -32.58 1.36 -2.16
C PRO A 334 -32.13 0.41 -1.06
N GLN A 335 -31.15 0.82 -0.26
CA GLN A 335 -30.70 0.09 0.92
C GLN A 335 -30.79 0.99 2.14
N THR A 336 -30.98 0.38 3.31
CA THR A 336 -31.13 1.10 4.57
C THR A 336 -30.33 0.39 5.66
N LEU A 337 -29.53 1.19 6.37
CA LEU A 337 -28.85 0.79 7.59
C LEU A 337 -29.82 0.94 8.76
N TYR A 338 -29.89 -0.06 9.63
CA TYR A 338 -30.69 -0.07 10.86
C TYR A 338 -29.80 -0.29 12.07
N TRP A 339 -30.18 0.30 13.20
CA TRP A 339 -29.57 0.09 14.51
C TRP A 339 -30.54 0.53 15.62
N SER A 340 -30.25 0.19 16.87
CA SER A 340 -30.84 0.86 18.03
C SER A 340 -29.79 1.29 19.04
N ILE A 341 -30.18 2.21 19.91
CA ILE A 341 -29.33 2.68 21.01
C ILE A 341 -29.75 1.93 22.28
N ALA A 342 -28.88 1.08 22.79
CA ALA A 342 -29.12 0.33 24.03
C ALA A 342 -28.87 1.22 25.25
N GLU A 343 -27.71 1.88 25.28
CA GLU A 343 -27.26 2.73 26.39
C GLU A 343 -26.58 4.00 25.88
N ARG A 344 -26.56 5.05 26.70
CA ARG A 344 -25.81 6.28 26.42
C ARG A 344 -25.46 7.03 27.70
N THR A 345 -24.31 7.71 27.67
CA THR A 345 -23.89 8.71 28.65
C THR A 345 -23.64 10.02 27.90
N VAL A 346 -24.26 11.10 28.37
CA VAL A 346 -24.27 12.40 27.67
C VAL A 346 -23.59 13.44 28.54
N ASN A 347 -22.79 14.29 27.90
CA ASN A 347 -22.15 15.45 28.50
C ASN A 347 -22.60 16.73 27.81
N GLY A 348 -22.33 17.89 28.42
CA GLY A 348 -22.60 19.17 27.79
C GLY A 348 -21.83 19.30 26.47
N GLY A 349 -22.53 19.42 25.34
CA GLY A 349 -21.90 19.56 24.02
C GLY A 349 -21.34 18.26 23.42
N SER A 350 -21.59 17.08 24.02
CA SER A 350 -21.19 15.83 23.41
C SER A 350 -22.10 15.44 22.23
N SER A 351 -21.54 14.70 21.28
CA SER A 351 -22.32 14.17 20.17
C SER A 351 -21.82 12.80 19.69
N ALA A 352 -22.73 12.01 19.14
CA ALA A 352 -22.43 10.77 18.43
C ALA A 352 -23.22 10.77 17.12
N GLN A 353 -22.56 10.51 15.99
CA GLN A 353 -23.20 10.51 14.68
C GLN A 353 -22.64 9.39 13.82
N TRP A 354 -23.53 8.64 13.17
CA TRP A 354 -23.12 7.84 12.03
C TRP A 354 -22.86 8.76 10.85
N LYS A 355 -21.70 8.62 10.22
CA LYS A 355 -21.41 9.18 8.90
C LYS A 355 -21.18 8.03 7.93
N LEU A 356 -21.99 7.97 6.88
CA LEU A 356 -21.85 7.03 5.78
C LEU A 356 -21.30 7.78 4.57
N ARG A 357 -20.07 7.46 4.17
CA ARG A 357 -19.40 8.09 3.03
C ARG A 357 -19.30 7.11 1.88
N CYS A 358 -20.02 7.39 0.80
CA CYS A 358 -19.96 6.59 -0.42
C CYS A 358 -18.68 6.85 -1.18
N LEU A 359 -17.97 5.76 -1.47
CA LEU A 359 -16.69 5.70 -2.14
C LEU A 359 -16.94 5.43 -3.63
N THR A 360 -17.51 6.40 -4.33
CA THR A 360 -17.65 6.36 -5.80
C THR A 360 -16.48 7.09 -6.47
N SER A 361 -16.19 6.78 -7.73
CA SER A 361 -15.06 7.37 -8.47
C SER A 361 -15.26 8.84 -8.86
N GLU A 362 -16.49 9.35 -8.84
CA GLU A 362 -16.83 10.66 -9.42
C GLU A 362 -17.24 11.70 -8.38
N THR A 363 -17.95 11.32 -7.31
CA THR A 363 -18.33 12.23 -6.22
C THR A 363 -18.43 11.51 -4.89
N GLU A 364 -17.70 11.98 -3.87
CA GLU A 364 -17.90 11.52 -2.50
C GLU A 364 -19.20 12.10 -1.94
N THR A 365 -20.22 11.27 -1.80
CA THR A 365 -21.47 11.66 -1.12
C THR A 365 -21.44 11.17 0.31
N THR A 366 -21.66 12.09 1.26
CA THR A 366 -21.72 11.77 2.68
C THR A 366 -23.13 12.01 3.21
N VAL A 367 -23.69 11.02 3.90
CA VAL A 367 -24.92 11.14 4.66
C VAL A 367 -24.60 10.95 6.13
N GLN A 368 -25.24 11.74 7.00
CA GLN A 368 -25.02 11.67 8.43
C GLN A 368 -26.33 11.64 9.19
N THR A 369 -26.33 11.02 10.37
CA THR A 369 -27.47 11.03 11.28
C THR A 369 -27.54 12.33 12.07
N VAL A 370 -28.68 12.53 12.74
CA VAL A 370 -28.78 13.44 13.88
C VAL A 370 -27.84 13.00 15.02
N ASN A 371 -27.67 13.85 16.03
CA ASN A 371 -26.94 13.47 17.24
C ASN A 371 -27.65 12.33 17.96
N LEU A 372 -27.05 11.15 17.93
CA LEU A 372 -27.56 9.93 18.55
C LEU A 372 -27.56 10.02 20.08
N LEU A 373 -26.67 10.82 20.68
CA LEU A 373 -26.71 11.10 22.11
C LEU A 373 -27.93 11.93 22.53
N ALA A 374 -28.68 12.51 21.60
CA ALA A 374 -29.96 13.16 21.87
C ALA A 374 -31.17 12.24 21.59
N ALA A 375 -31.00 11.11 20.89
CA ALA A 375 -32.08 10.22 20.48
C ALA A 375 -32.57 9.30 21.61
N LYS A 376 -33.82 8.83 21.52
CA LYS A 376 -34.43 7.92 22.51
C LYS A 376 -33.83 6.52 22.40
N THR A 377 -33.46 5.92 23.54
CA THR A 377 -32.98 4.53 23.62
C THR A 377 -34.08 3.53 23.23
N GLY A 378 -33.69 2.33 22.81
CA GLY A 378 -34.58 1.23 22.40
C GLY A 378 -35.32 1.44 21.06
N THR A 379 -35.29 2.65 20.50
CA THR A 379 -35.96 2.96 19.23
C THR A 379 -35.11 2.44 18.07
N LEU A 380 -35.73 1.72 17.13
CA LEU A 380 -35.08 1.31 15.89
C LEU A 380 -34.90 2.54 14.99
N MET A 381 -33.65 2.89 14.73
CA MET A 381 -33.26 4.00 13.87
C MET A 381 -32.87 3.49 12.48
N ARG A 382 -32.85 4.41 11.51
CA ARG A 382 -32.52 4.10 10.13
C ARG A 382 -31.74 5.20 9.44
N LEU A 383 -30.89 4.82 8.50
CA LEU A 383 -30.15 5.72 7.60
C LEU A 383 -30.27 5.16 6.17
N ALA A 384 -30.85 5.95 5.27
CA ALA A 384 -30.94 5.58 3.87
C ALA A 384 -29.55 5.66 3.21
N VAL A 385 -29.18 4.62 2.47
CA VAL A 385 -27.97 4.60 1.66
C VAL A 385 -28.23 5.38 0.36
N PRO A 386 -27.35 6.31 -0.04
CA PRO A 386 -27.49 6.99 -1.34
C PRO A 386 -27.63 6.02 -2.50
N ALA A 387 -28.51 6.35 -3.46
CA ALA A 387 -28.66 5.56 -4.68
C ALA A 387 -27.33 5.50 -5.46
N GLY A 388 -27.01 4.33 -6.02
CA GLY A 388 -25.76 4.11 -6.78
C GLY A 388 -24.51 3.93 -5.91
N CYS A 389 -24.63 4.00 -4.58
CA CYS A 389 -23.53 3.74 -3.67
C CYS A 389 -23.16 2.24 -3.71
N ARG A 390 -22.02 1.90 -4.31
CA ARG A 390 -21.52 0.51 -4.39
C ARG A 390 -20.61 0.12 -3.22
N LEU A 391 -19.88 1.10 -2.69
CA LEU A 391 -18.95 0.92 -1.59
C LEU A 391 -19.08 2.14 -0.68
N ALA A 392 -19.10 1.94 0.63
CA ALA A 392 -19.06 3.03 1.59
C ALA A 392 -18.21 2.70 2.81
N VAL A 393 -17.75 3.74 3.49
CA VAL A 393 -17.26 3.63 4.88
C VAL A 393 -18.36 4.14 5.79
N LEU A 394 -18.75 3.32 6.76
CA LEU A 394 -19.58 3.72 7.89
C LEU A 394 -18.65 4.06 9.06
N GLU A 395 -18.75 5.28 9.56
CA GLU A 395 -17.90 5.82 10.62
C GLU A 395 -18.77 6.29 11.79
N MET A 396 -18.43 5.92 13.02
CA MET A 396 -18.99 6.54 14.22
C MET A 396 -18.13 7.76 14.58
N HIS A 397 -18.67 8.96 14.36
CA HIS A 397 -18.05 10.21 14.78
C HIS A 397 -18.51 10.55 16.18
N MET A 398 -17.57 10.70 17.11
CA MET A 398 -17.80 11.05 18.51
C MET A 398 -17.25 12.44 18.83
N THR A 399 -17.94 13.16 19.70
CA THR A 399 -17.45 14.37 20.37
C THR A 399 -17.69 14.20 21.86
N GLY A 400 -16.64 14.26 22.68
CA GLY A 400 -16.73 14.02 24.12
C GLY A 400 -17.45 15.13 24.91
N GLY A 401 -17.53 16.33 24.33
CA GLY A 401 -18.12 17.50 24.97
C GLY A 401 -17.31 18.02 26.15
N ILE A 402 -17.99 18.63 27.11
CA ILE A 402 -17.44 19.23 28.32
C ILE A 402 -17.98 18.43 29.52
N GLY A 403 -17.09 17.96 30.39
CA GLY A 403 -17.48 17.16 31.56
C GLY A 403 -16.29 16.47 32.21
N ARG A 404 -16.57 15.57 33.17
CA ARG A 404 -15.57 14.67 33.77
C ARG A 404 -15.66 13.26 33.21
N ASP A 405 -16.88 12.81 32.93
CA ASP A 405 -17.13 11.48 32.40
C ASP A 405 -16.97 11.46 30.88
N PRO A 406 -16.62 10.33 30.25
CA PRO A 406 -16.62 10.20 28.81
C PRO A 406 -18.05 10.21 28.24
N ALA A 407 -18.22 10.78 27.06
CA ALA A 407 -19.43 10.58 26.28
C ALA A 407 -19.41 9.14 25.74
N ARG A 408 -20.51 8.40 25.92
CA ARG A 408 -20.58 6.97 25.63
C ARG A 408 -21.89 6.65 24.92
N ILE A 409 -21.85 5.74 23.95
CA ILE A 409 -23.04 5.18 23.31
C ILE A 409 -22.84 3.68 23.06
N VAL A 410 -23.87 2.89 23.35
CA VAL A 410 -23.92 1.47 22.99
C VAL A 410 -25.01 1.29 21.94
N VAL A 411 -24.62 0.75 20.79
CA VAL A 411 -25.51 0.49 19.65
C VAL A 411 -25.62 -1.01 19.40
N ASP A 412 -26.84 -1.48 19.15
CA ASP A 412 -27.12 -2.88 18.84
C ASP A 412 -28.07 -3.00 17.64
N ARG A 413 -28.40 -4.24 17.26
CA ARG A 413 -29.25 -4.55 16.08
C ARG A 413 -28.77 -3.86 14.79
N LEU A 414 -27.45 -3.73 14.64
CA LEU A 414 -26.82 -3.24 13.42
C LEU A 414 -27.15 -4.19 12.26
N ALA A 415 -27.88 -3.70 11.27
CA ALA A 415 -28.29 -4.50 10.12
C ALA A 415 -28.35 -3.66 8.85
N LEU A 416 -28.11 -4.32 7.71
CA LEU A 416 -28.32 -3.75 6.39
C LEU A 416 -29.49 -4.49 5.75
N ALA A 417 -30.52 -3.76 5.32
CA ALA A 417 -31.61 -4.35 4.53
C ALA A 417 -31.75 -3.65 3.19
N GLY A 418 -32.12 -4.41 2.16
CA GLY A 418 -32.65 -3.84 0.92
C GLY A 418 -34.04 -3.24 1.13
N ALA A 419 -34.58 -2.59 0.10
CA ALA A 419 -35.88 -1.92 0.08
C ALA A 419 -37.11 -2.78 0.45
N THR A 420 -36.93 -4.06 0.80
CA THR A 420 -37.97 -4.91 1.38
C THR A 420 -37.75 -5.02 2.89
N PRO A 421 -38.50 -4.26 3.72
CA PRO A 421 -38.22 -4.19 5.16
C PRO A 421 -39.07 -5.15 5.99
N ALA A 422 -38.57 -5.42 7.19
CA ALA A 422 -39.30 -5.72 8.43
C ALA A 422 -39.45 -7.17 8.92
N ALA A 423 -39.55 -8.21 8.09
CA ALA A 423 -39.85 -9.55 8.62
C ALA A 423 -38.66 -10.24 9.33
N ALA A 424 -37.42 -9.90 9.00
CA ALA A 424 -36.22 -10.61 9.50
C ALA A 424 -35.54 -9.97 10.72
N ILE A 425 -35.86 -8.71 11.05
CA ILE A 425 -35.20 -7.98 12.17
C ILE A 425 -36.02 -8.11 13.48
N ALA A 426 -37.23 -8.68 13.40
CA ALA A 426 -38.20 -8.70 14.50
C ALA A 426 -38.28 -10.01 15.31
N ARG A 427 -37.47 -11.04 15.02
CA ARG A 427 -37.50 -12.28 15.81
C ARG A 427 -36.31 -12.33 16.79
N PRO A 428 -36.51 -12.05 18.09
CA PRO A 428 -35.66 -12.67 19.09
C PRO A 428 -35.81 -14.20 18.93
N ALA A 429 -34.70 -14.93 19.03
CA ALA A 429 -34.77 -16.37 19.21
C ALA A 429 -35.50 -16.65 20.52
N GLU A 430 -36.62 -17.38 20.43
CA GLU A 430 -37.23 -18.03 21.60
C GLU A 430 -36.33 -19.15 22.12
#